data_AF-A0A0A8WQE3-F1
#
_entry.id   AF-A0A0A8WQE3-F1
#
_cell.length_a   1.000
_cell.length_b   1.000
_cell.length_c   1.000
_cell.angle_alpha   90.00
_cell.angle_beta   90.00
_cell.angle_gamma   90.00
#
_symmetry.space_group_name_H-M   'P 1'
#
loop_
_entity.id
_entity.type
_entity.pdbx_description
1 polymer ?
#
loop_
_entity_poly.entity_id
_entity_poly.type
_entity_poly.pdbx_seq_one_letter_code
_entity_poly.pdbx_strand_id
1 'polypeptide(L)'
;MATLIPRTFRTHRLARVLWLGGSAAVICLLLLASLVAALPMLLSTSSVQAILRQQLSKSFQRQVDWADLTLSWSGGLALKGLKLGTGPAPLLSGNVGEAIAVPRFSYVNGRVRLDLLLRIRTVAAELAPGPPAPPKPYQEPLTTIAKALQKFESLDRPLPLDLGVTVTIEPMRLQYRDPRTGRELTMDKGTVRLDLPSLADRPVTAGFRGNLTVDGKRLEALNLALELKQLVSPERRIRPARAYVSATAKLPGAMLTIDGGLKEPGGMHALLRLDLPRLTAAAGPLLAPAMPAMLGSVAIDLHARSDTTHDLHATLELTGSRIALHGGATW
;
A
#
# COMPACT_ATOMS: atom_id res chain seq x y z
N MET A 1 42.59 18.99 -71.60
CA MET A 1 41.12 19.21 -71.55
C MET A 1 40.63 18.81 -70.17
N ALA A 2 40.46 19.79 -69.27
CA ALA A 2 39.98 19.58 -67.92
C ALA A 2 38.52 20.07 -67.84
N THR A 3 37.58 19.16 -67.61
CA THR A 3 36.15 19.44 -67.49
C THR A 3 35.85 19.89 -66.05
N LEU A 4 35.61 21.18 -65.88
CA LEU A 4 35.11 21.79 -64.64
C LEU A 4 33.64 21.39 -64.44
N ILE A 5 33.39 20.43 -63.54
CA ILE A 5 32.04 20.04 -63.13
C ILE A 5 31.52 21.09 -62.12
N PRO A 6 30.40 21.78 -62.38
CA PRO A 6 29.90 22.83 -61.50
C PRO A 6 29.38 22.26 -60.16
N ARG A 7 30.04 22.66 -59.06
CA ARG A 7 29.76 22.24 -57.66
C ARG A 7 28.43 22.77 -57.07
N THR A 8 27.62 23.52 -57.82
CA THR A 8 26.45 24.25 -57.30
C THR A 8 25.15 23.44 -57.21
N PHE A 9 25.06 22.27 -57.86
CA PHE A 9 23.82 21.46 -57.84
C PHE A 9 23.62 20.58 -56.60
N ARG A 10 24.62 20.46 -55.72
CA ARG A 10 24.56 19.54 -54.56
C ARG A 10 23.90 20.14 -53.31
N THR A 11 23.93 21.46 -53.15
CA THR A 11 23.39 22.16 -51.95
C THR A 11 21.86 22.22 -51.96
N HIS A 12 21.23 22.41 -53.12
CA HIS A 12 19.76 22.52 -53.22
C HIS A 12 19.02 21.20 -52.92
N ARG A 13 19.60 20.03 -53.23
CA ARG A 13 18.98 18.73 -52.91
C ARG A 13 19.03 18.44 -51.41
N LEU A 14 20.14 18.77 -50.75
CA LEU A 14 20.34 18.53 -49.32
C LEU A 14 19.44 19.43 -48.46
N ALA A 15 19.28 20.70 -48.85
CA ALA A 15 18.34 21.62 -48.21
C ALA A 15 16.88 21.15 -48.32
N ARG A 16 16.45 20.63 -49.47
CA ARG A 16 15.09 20.07 -49.64
C ARG A 16 14.86 18.83 -48.77
N VAL A 17 15.84 17.93 -48.68
CA VAL A 17 15.75 16.73 -47.84
C VAL A 17 15.68 17.10 -46.35
N LEU A 18 16.50 18.07 -45.89
CA LEU A 18 16.46 18.56 -44.51
C LEU A 18 15.13 19.25 -44.18
N TRP A 19 14.59 20.05 -45.11
CA TRP A 19 13.31 20.74 -44.92
C TRP A 19 12.13 19.75 -44.90
N LEU A 20 12.10 18.79 -45.83
CA LEU A 20 11.09 17.73 -45.84
C LEU A 20 11.18 16.87 -44.57
N GLY A 21 12.38 16.45 -44.17
CA GLY A 21 12.60 15.70 -42.93
C GLY A 21 12.19 16.48 -41.68
N GLY A 22 12.53 17.77 -41.61
CA GLY A 22 12.11 18.67 -40.55
C GLY A 22 10.59 18.83 -40.49
N SER A 23 9.92 19.03 -41.62
CA SER A 23 8.46 19.13 -41.68
C SER A 23 7.78 17.82 -41.25
N ALA A 24 8.30 16.67 -41.66
CA ALA A 24 7.77 15.37 -41.26
C ALA A 24 7.93 15.12 -39.76
N ALA A 25 9.08 15.50 -39.17
CA ALA A 25 9.31 15.41 -37.74
C ALA A 25 8.35 16.31 -36.94
N VAL A 26 8.12 17.55 -37.40
CA VAL A 26 7.18 18.47 -36.77
C VAL A 26 5.74 17.95 -36.87
N ILE A 27 5.31 17.45 -38.04
CA ILE A 27 3.98 16.85 -38.22
C ILE A 27 3.82 15.65 -37.29
N CYS A 28 4.83 14.77 -37.21
CA CYS A 28 4.81 13.62 -36.32
C CYS A 28 4.69 14.04 -34.85
N LEU A 29 5.43 15.08 -34.44
CA LEU A 29 5.37 15.63 -33.08
C LEU A 29 4.00 16.26 -32.77
N LEU A 30 3.41 16.97 -33.73
CA LEU A 30 2.06 17.54 -33.60
C LEU A 30 0.98 16.44 -33.52
N LEU A 31 1.11 15.38 -34.32
CA LEU A 31 0.21 14.22 -34.24
C LEU A 31 0.34 13.51 -32.90
N LEU A 32 1.57 13.34 -32.39
CA LEU A 32 1.81 12.77 -31.06
C LEU A 32 1.21 13.66 -29.97
N ALA A 33 1.44 14.98 -30.04
CA ALA A 33 0.89 15.94 -29.08
C ALA A 33 -0.65 15.96 -29.11
N SER A 34 -1.25 15.89 -30.29
CA SER A 34 -2.70 15.78 -30.47
C SER A 34 -3.25 14.47 -29.90
N LEU A 35 -2.58 13.34 -30.15
CA LEU A 35 -2.94 12.04 -29.60
C LEU A 35 -2.87 12.04 -28.08
N VAL A 36 -1.80 12.60 -27.51
CA VAL A 36 -1.67 12.77 -26.06
C VAL A 36 -2.80 13.66 -25.56
N ALA A 37 -3.02 14.84 -26.14
CA ALA A 37 -4.08 15.76 -25.72
C ALA A 37 -5.49 15.13 -25.77
N ALA A 38 -5.76 14.25 -26.74
CA ALA A 38 -7.02 13.54 -26.91
C ALA A 38 -7.17 12.28 -26.02
N LEU A 39 -6.11 11.83 -25.35
CA LEU A 39 -6.08 10.61 -24.53
C LEU A 39 -7.17 10.59 -23.43
N PRO A 40 -7.50 11.71 -22.75
CA PRO A 40 -8.63 11.74 -21.82
C PRO A 40 -9.99 11.50 -22.48
N MET A 41 -10.20 12.02 -23.69
CA MET A 41 -11.42 11.76 -24.44
C MET A 41 -11.50 10.29 -24.87
N LEU A 42 -10.39 9.72 -25.35
CA LEU A 42 -10.32 8.32 -25.78
C LEU A 42 -10.62 7.34 -24.64
N LEU A 43 -10.02 7.55 -23.46
CA LEU A 43 -10.26 6.69 -22.28
C LEU A 43 -11.68 6.81 -21.74
N SER A 44 -12.35 7.94 -21.97
CA SER A 44 -13.73 8.16 -21.55
C SER A 44 -14.76 7.53 -22.50
N THR A 45 -14.34 6.98 -23.66
CA THR A 45 -15.27 6.32 -24.61
C THR A 45 -15.82 4.99 -24.07
N SER A 46 -17.09 4.70 -24.37
CA SER A 46 -17.78 3.48 -23.92
C SER A 46 -17.08 2.20 -24.38
N SER A 47 -16.50 2.19 -25.58
CA SER A 47 -15.76 1.03 -26.13
C SER A 47 -14.51 0.71 -25.31
N VAL A 48 -13.71 1.73 -24.96
CA VAL A 48 -12.51 1.54 -24.14
C VAL A 48 -12.89 1.12 -22.72
N GLN A 49 -13.93 1.75 -22.15
CA GLN A 49 -14.45 1.35 -20.85
C GLN A 49 -14.94 -0.11 -20.85
N ALA A 50 -15.62 -0.58 -21.90
CA ALA A 50 -16.07 -1.97 -22.00
C ALA A 50 -14.88 -2.94 -22.04
N ILE A 51 -13.83 -2.64 -22.79
CA ILE A 51 -12.59 -3.44 -22.82
C ILE A 51 -11.96 -3.47 -21.43
N LEU A 52 -11.85 -2.33 -20.74
CA LEU A 52 -11.31 -2.26 -19.39
C LEU A 52 -12.16 -3.09 -18.41
N ARG A 53 -13.51 -3.02 -18.48
CA ARG A 53 -14.42 -3.82 -17.64
C ARG A 53 -14.19 -5.31 -17.88
N GLN A 54 -14.07 -5.72 -19.13
CA GLN A 54 -13.85 -7.11 -19.49
C GLN A 54 -12.49 -7.63 -18.99
N GLN A 55 -11.42 -6.84 -19.18
CA GLN A 55 -10.07 -7.21 -18.72
C GLN A 55 -10.01 -7.29 -17.19
N LEU A 56 -10.59 -6.32 -16.49
CA LEU A 56 -10.66 -6.34 -15.02
C LEU A 56 -11.50 -7.51 -14.54
N SER A 57 -12.66 -7.77 -15.16
CA SER A 57 -13.51 -8.91 -14.77
C SER A 57 -12.78 -10.24 -14.94
N LYS A 58 -12.02 -10.40 -16.03
CA LYS A 58 -11.19 -11.58 -16.26
C LYS A 58 -10.06 -11.70 -15.23
N SER A 59 -9.38 -10.59 -14.92
CA SER A 59 -8.29 -10.55 -13.94
C SER A 59 -8.75 -10.86 -12.52
N PHE A 60 -9.93 -10.35 -12.13
CA PHE A 60 -10.49 -10.56 -10.79
C PHE A 60 -11.36 -11.83 -10.69
N GLN A 61 -11.55 -12.54 -11.81
CA GLN A 61 -12.41 -13.72 -11.93
C GLN A 61 -13.83 -13.47 -11.38
N ARG A 62 -14.34 -12.25 -11.55
CA ARG A 62 -15.66 -11.80 -11.07
C ARG A 62 -16.17 -10.67 -11.93
N GLN A 63 -17.48 -10.44 -11.94
CA GLN A 63 -18.06 -9.31 -12.66
C GLN A 63 -17.58 -8.00 -12.02
N VAL A 64 -16.98 -7.13 -12.83
CA VAL A 64 -16.58 -5.78 -12.43
C VAL A 64 -17.41 -4.80 -13.24
N ASP A 65 -18.07 -3.89 -12.54
CA ASP A 65 -18.85 -2.83 -13.17
C ASP A 65 -18.56 -1.48 -12.50
N TRP A 66 -18.82 -0.40 -13.22
CA TRP A 66 -18.76 0.96 -12.67
C TRP A 66 -19.73 1.87 -13.41
N ALA A 67 -20.19 2.91 -12.72
CA ALA A 67 -21.11 3.87 -13.30
C ALA A 67 -20.42 4.78 -14.32
N ASP A 68 -19.24 5.28 -13.97
CA ASP A 68 -18.53 6.27 -14.78
C ASP A 68 -17.02 6.20 -14.57
N LEU A 69 -16.26 6.46 -15.64
CA LEU A 69 -14.82 6.57 -15.65
C LEU A 69 -14.44 7.79 -16.50
N THR A 70 -13.97 8.83 -15.83
CA THR A 70 -13.56 10.07 -16.48
C THR A 70 -12.07 10.29 -16.27
N LEU A 71 -11.38 10.70 -17.33
CA LEU A 71 -10.01 11.21 -17.24
C LEU A 71 -10.04 12.69 -17.60
N SER A 72 -9.34 13.52 -16.84
CA SER A 72 -9.09 14.92 -17.17
C SER A 72 -7.67 15.30 -16.81
N TRP A 73 -7.11 16.27 -17.51
CA TRP A 73 -5.75 16.74 -17.24
C TRP A 73 -5.63 17.44 -15.89
N SER A 74 -6.63 18.23 -15.51
CA SER A 74 -6.64 18.99 -14.25
C SER A 74 -7.13 18.15 -13.06
N GLY A 75 -8.10 17.28 -13.28
CA GLY A 75 -8.75 16.48 -12.24
C GLY A 75 -8.24 15.04 -12.13
N GLY A 76 -7.34 14.60 -13.01
CA GLY A 76 -6.83 13.24 -13.04
C GLY A 76 -7.90 12.21 -13.44
N LEU A 77 -7.73 10.98 -12.96
CA LEU A 77 -8.62 9.85 -13.21
C LEU A 77 -9.68 9.77 -12.10
N ALA A 78 -10.95 9.81 -12.44
CA ALA A 78 -12.06 9.62 -11.52
C ALA A 78 -12.91 8.42 -11.94
N LEU A 79 -13.07 7.46 -11.02
CA LEU A 79 -13.87 6.25 -11.17
C LEU A 79 -15.02 6.31 -10.17
N LYS A 80 -16.27 6.12 -10.62
CA LYS A 80 -17.46 6.20 -9.76
C LYS A 80 -18.26 4.90 -9.78
N GLY A 81 -18.74 4.53 -8.59
CA GLY A 81 -19.64 3.40 -8.38
C GLY A 81 -19.04 2.07 -8.81
N LEU A 82 -17.75 1.85 -8.58
CA LEU A 82 -17.08 0.58 -8.88
C LEU A 82 -17.68 -0.51 -7.99
N LYS A 83 -18.29 -1.51 -8.61
CA LYS A 83 -18.86 -2.68 -7.95
C LYS A 83 -18.09 -3.93 -8.38
N LEU A 84 -17.65 -4.68 -7.40
CA LEU A 84 -17.17 -6.04 -7.53
C LEU A 84 -18.35 -6.94 -7.22
N GLY A 85 -18.86 -7.63 -8.23
CA GLY A 85 -19.93 -8.62 -8.10
C GLY A 85 -19.54 -9.77 -7.17
N THR A 86 -20.53 -10.61 -6.86
CA THR A 86 -20.35 -11.74 -5.96
C THR A 86 -19.22 -12.66 -6.46
N GLY A 87 -18.23 -12.88 -5.61
CA GLY A 87 -17.07 -13.72 -5.89
C GLY A 87 -16.85 -14.79 -4.81
N PRO A 88 -15.87 -15.67 -5.00
CA PRO A 88 -15.48 -16.62 -3.97
C PRO A 88 -14.86 -15.90 -2.77
N ALA A 89 -14.97 -16.52 -1.60
CA ALA A 89 -14.25 -16.11 -0.40
C ALA A 89 -12.73 -16.01 -0.68
N PRO A 90 -11.99 -15.08 -0.05
CA PRO A 90 -12.39 -14.32 1.13
C PRO A 90 -13.14 -13.01 0.86
N LEU A 91 -13.17 -12.53 -0.38
CA LEU A 91 -13.89 -11.30 -0.74
C LEU A 91 -15.15 -11.64 -1.52
N LEU A 92 -16.30 -11.60 -0.83
CA LEU A 92 -17.60 -11.91 -1.41
C LEU A 92 -18.06 -10.80 -2.33
N SER A 93 -18.07 -9.56 -1.85
CA SER A 93 -18.52 -8.40 -2.62
C SER A 93 -17.70 -7.17 -2.23
N GLY A 94 -17.65 -6.18 -3.12
CA GLY A 94 -16.95 -4.93 -2.87
C GLY A 94 -17.59 -3.79 -3.63
N ASN A 95 -17.62 -2.61 -3.01
CA ASN A 95 -18.15 -1.40 -3.60
C ASN A 95 -17.24 -0.23 -3.24
N VAL A 96 -16.86 0.54 -4.25
CA VAL A 96 -16.12 1.79 -4.13
C VAL A 96 -16.97 2.90 -4.74
N GLY A 97 -17.40 3.83 -3.90
CA GLY A 97 -18.31 4.91 -4.30
C GLY A 97 -17.67 5.86 -5.31
N GLU A 98 -16.48 6.37 -5.01
CA GLU A 98 -15.71 7.22 -5.90
C GLU A 98 -14.21 7.07 -5.62
N ALA A 99 -13.38 6.94 -6.63
CA ALA A 99 -11.93 6.92 -6.52
C ALA A 99 -11.34 7.96 -7.48
N ILE A 100 -10.55 8.90 -6.95
CA ILE A 100 -9.93 9.99 -7.69
C ILE A 100 -8.42 9.87 -7.55
N ALA A 101 -7.70 9.79 -8.66
CA ALA A 101 -6.25 9.75 -8.73
C ALA A 101 -5.73 10.94 -9.55
N VAL A 102 -5.02 11.87 -8.89
CA VAL A 102 -4.48 13.08 -9.52
C VAL A 102 -2.95 13.02 -9.51
N PRO A 103 -2.30 12.70 -10.64
CA PRO A 103 -0.86 12.86 -10.77
C PRO A 103 -0.53 14.35 -10.94
N ARG A 104 0.54 14.82 -10.28
CA ARG A 104 1.07 16.17 -10.43
C ARG A 104 2.58 16.08 -10.59
N PHE A 105 3.10 16.83 -11.55
CA PHE A 105 4.54 16.99 -11.71
C PHE A 105 4.92 18.37 -11.18
N SER A 106 5.98 18.42 -10.37
CA SER A 106 6.55 19.66 -9.88
C SER A 106 8.06 19.66 -10.09
N TYR A 107 8.66 20.84 -10.11
CA TYR A 107 10.10 21.00 -10.16
C TYR A 107 10.54 21.71 -8.88
N VAL A 108 11.28 21.01 -8.03
CA VAL A 108 11.70 21.48 -6.71
C VAL A 108 13.20 21.27 -6.59
N ASN A 109 13.95 22.32 -6.26
CA ASN A 109 15.41 22.27 -6.05
C ASN A 109 16.17 21.65 -7.24
N GLY A 110 15.84 22.04 -8.46
CA GLY A 110 16.56 21.54 -9.63
C GLY A 110 16.15 20.13 -10.09
N ARG A 111 15.11 19.54 -9.51
CA ARG A 111 14.70 18.16 -9.78
C ARG A 111 13.21 18.03 -10.04
N VAL A 112 12.86 17.10 -10.92
CA VAL A 112 11.46 16.71 -11.14
C VAL A 112 10.98 15.91 -9.92
N ARG A 113 9.72 16.12 -9.57
CA ARG A 113 9.01 15.40 -8.53
C ARG A 113 7.64 14.98 -9.07
N LEU A 114 7.25 13.76 -8.74
CA LEU A 114 5.93 13.21 -9.06
C LEU A 114 5.13 13.06 -7.77
N ASP A 115 4.02 13.77 -7.69
CA ASP A 115 3.05 13.69 -6.62
C ASP A 115 1.81 12.93 -7.09
N LEU A 116 1.36 11.93 -6.34
CA LEU A 116 0.12 11.20 -6.59
C LEU A 116 -0.85 11.41 -5.43
N LEU A 117 -1.97 12.08 -5.70
CA LEU A 117 -3.08 12.16 -4.77
C LEU A 117 -4.12 11.09 -5.14
N LEU A 118 -4.35 10.13 -4.26
CA LEU A 118 -5.38 9.10 -4.38
C LEU A 118 -6.43 9.28 -3.27
N ARG A 119 -7.65 9.65 -3.65
CA ARG A 119 -8.77 9.77 -2.71
C ARG A 119 -9.86 8.79 -3.08
N ILE A 120 -10.19 7.89 -2.15
CA ILE A 120 -11.26 6.92 -2.30
C ILE A 120 -12.37 7.28 -1.30
N ARG A 121 -13.53 7.66 -1.82
CA ARG A 121 -14.72 7.98 -1.05
C ARG A 121 -15.63 6.76 -1.00
N THR A 122 -15.91 6.32 0.21
CA THR A 122 -16.77 5.17 0.49
C THR A 122 -16.19 3.87 -0.06
N VAL A 123 -15.73 3.00 0.83
CA VAL A 123 -15.40 1.60 0.51
C VAL A 123 -16.29 0.72 1.36
N ALA A 124 -16.99 -0.23 0.74
CA ALA A 124 -17.72 -1.28 1.43
C ALA A 124 -17.23 -2.63 0.92
N ALA A 125 -16.94 -3.58 1.80
CA ALA A 125 -16.59 -4.92 1.39
C ALA A 125 -17.16 -5.96 2.35
N GLU A 126 -17.61 -7.07 1.77
CA GLU A 126 -18.08 -8.24 2.49
C GLU A 126 -17.07 -9.36 2.35
N LEU A 127 -16.70 -9.92 3.49
CA LEU A 127 -15.64 -10.91 3.64
C LEU A 127 -16.21 -12.18 4.27
N ALA A 128 -15.61 -13.30 3.92
CA ALA A 128 -15.89 -14.60 4.51
C ALA A 128 -14.58 -15.39 4.68
N PRO A 129 -14.56 -16.44 5.53
CA PRO A 129 -13.41 -17.33 5.59
C PRO A 129 -13.12 -17.93 4.21
N GLY A 130 -11.87 -17.78 3.76
CA GLY A 130 -11.41 -18.44 2.54
C GLY A 130 -11.37 -19.96 2.67
N PRO A 131 -11.17 -20.70 1.55
CA PRO A 131 -10.86 -22.12 1.63
C PRO A 131 -9.61 -22.33 2.52
N PRO A 132 -9.53 -23.44 3.28
CA PRO A 132 -8.35 -23.72 4.09
C PRO A 132 -7.12 -23.74 3.17
N ALA A 133 -6.15 -22.89 3.48
CA ALA A 133 -4.91 -22.86 2.72
C ALA A 133 -4.18 -24.21 2.89
N PRO A 134 -3.57 -24.76 1.83
CA PRO A 134 -2.74 -25.94 1.97
C PRO A 134 -1.62 -25.66 2.98
N PRO A 135 -1.21 -26.66 3.77
CA PRO A 135 -0.13 -26.49 4.74
C PRO A 135 1.12 -26.04 3.99
N LYS A 136 1.62 -24.84 4.33
CA LYS A 136 2.89 -24.36 3.80
C LYS A 136 4.02 -25.17 4.45
N PRO A 137 5.10 -25.48 3.70
CA PRO A 137 6.30 -26.05 4.31
C PRO A 137 6.74 -25.21 5.50
N TYR A 138 7.06 -25.85 6.62
CA TYR A 138 7.56 -25.14 7.79
C TYR A 138 8.87 -24.43 7.43
N GLN A 139 8.86 -23.11 7.55
CA GLN A 139 10.07 -22.30 7.48
C GLN A 139 10.32 -21.77 8.88
N GLU A 140 11.54 -21.97 9.37
CA GLU A 140 11.93 -21.45 10.67
C GLU A 140 11.74 -19.91 10.69
N PRO A 141 10.99 -19.37 11.67
CA PRO A 141 10.66 -17.95 11.72
C PRO A 141 11.91 -17.07 11.76
N LEU A 142 12.91 -17.47 12.55
CA LEU A 142 14.16 -16.74 12.72
C LEU A 142 14.96 -16.67 11.41
N THR A 143 15.05 -17.77 10.68
CA THR A 143 15.70 -17.81 9.35
C THR A 143 14.98 -16.89 8.36
N THR A 144 13.65 -16.80 8.43
CA THR A 144 12.86 -15.91 7.56
C THR A 144 13.10 -14.44 7.87
N ILE A 145 13.13 -14.11 9.16
CA ILE A 145 13.42 -12.75 9.65
C ILE A 145 14.84 -12.35 9.27
N ALA A 146 15.83 -13.21 9.50
CA ALA A 146 17.23 -12.95 9.15
C ALA A 146 17.40 -12.67 7.64
N LYS A 147 16.78 -13.50 6.77
CA LYS A 147 16.80 -13.27 5.32
C LYS A 147 16.14 -11.95 4.92
N ALA A 148 15.04 -11.59 5.58
CA ALA A 148 14.38 -10.32 5.33
C ALA A 148 15.29 -9.15 5.73
N LEU A 149 15.85 -9.17 6.96
CA LEU A 149 16.76 -8.15 7.46
C LEU A 149 17.99 -7.98 6.57
N GLN A 150 18.64 -9.08 6.17
CA GLN A 150 19.80 -9.03 5.26
C GLN A 150 19.45 -8.37 3.91
N LYS A 151 18.25 -8.65 3.39
CA LYS A 151 17.76 -8.00 2.16
C LYS A 151 17.50 -6.50 2.36
N PHE A 152 17.01 -6.09 3.53
CA PHE A 152 16.80 -4.68 3.86
C PHE A 152 18.12 -3.92 4.08
N GLU A 153 19.12 -4.57 4.67
CA GLU A 153 20.45 -3.99 4.90
C GLU A 153 21.24 -3.79 3.62
N SER A 154 21.16 -4.76 2.70
CA SER A 154 21.84 -4.69 1.41
C SER A 154 21.14 -3.79 0.39
N LEU A 155 19.94 -3.29 0.68
CA LEU A 155 19.22 -2.43 -0.24
C LEU A 155 19.82 -1.01 -0.23
N ASP A 156 20.60 -0.70 -1.26
CA ASP A 156 21.11 0.64 -1.52
C ASP A 156 20.86 1.00 -2.99
N ARG A 157 19.76 1.70 -3.27
CA ARG A 157 19.35 2.06 -4.64
C ARG A 157 19.27 3.57 -4.83
N PRO A 158 19.75 4.11 -5.97
CA PRO A 158 19.59 5.53 -6.27
C PRO A 158 18.10 5.87 -6.40
N LEU A 159 17.73 7.06 -5.94
CA LEU A 159 16.40 7.64 -6.11
C LEU A 159 16.45 8.66 -7.27
N PRO A 160 16.08 8.27 -8.50
CA PRO A 160 16.20 9.15 -9.67
C PRO A 160 15.22 10.33 -9.64
N LEU A 161 14.10 10.17 -8.94
CA LEU A 161 12.99 11.12 -8.88
C LEU A 161 12.45 11.16 -7.45
N ASP A 162 12.14 12.35 -6.93
CA ASP A 162 11.40 12.43 -5.66
C ASP A 162 9.93 12.08 -5.87
N LEU A 163 9.37 11.33 -4.93
CA LEU A 163 8.01 10.83 -4.99
C LEU A 163 7.21 11.37 -3.82
N GLY A 164 6.05 11.95 -4.13
CA GLY A 164 5.02 12.26 -3.17
C GLY A 164 3.79 11.39 -3.40
N VAL A 165 3.19 10.86 -2.34
CA VAL A 165 1.97 10.06 -2.41
C VAL A 165 1.07 10.39 -1.24
N THR A 166 -0.16 10.81 -1.51
CA THR A 166 -1.19 10.95 -0.48
C THR A 166 -2.34 10.03 -0.82
N VAL A 167 -2.59 9.01 0.00
CA VAL A 167 -3.75 8.12 -0.10
C VAL A 167 -4.71 8.42 1.03
N THR A 168 -5.98 8.60 0.73
CA THR A 168 -7.04 8.72 1.73
C THR A 168 -8.23 7.86 1.34
N ILE A 169 -8.65 6.97 2.24
CA ILE A 169 -9.82 6.11 2.07
C ILE A 169 -10.77 6.39 3.22
N GLU A 170 -11.91 7.04 2.94
CA GLU A 170 -12.90 7.40 3.97
C GLU A 170 -14.29 7.70 3.37
N PRO A 171 -15.38 7.21 3.97
CA PRO A 171 -15.43 6.19 5.02
C PRO A 171 -15.21 4.78 4.45
N MET A 172 -14.76 3.84 5.28
CA MET A 172 -14.65 2.42 4.95
C MET A 172 -15.56 1.60 5.86
N ARG A 173 -16.21 0.59 5.29
CA ARG A 173 -17.01 -0.41 5.99
C ARG A 173 -16.54 -1.80 5.54
N LEU A 174 -16.10 -2.61 6.49
CA LEU A 174 -15.77 -4.01 6.24
C LEU A 174 -16.72 -4.87 7.07
N GLN A 175 -17.30 -5.88 6.47
CA GLN A 175 -18.12 -6.87 7.17
C GLN A 175 -17.53 -8.24 6.91
N TYR A 176 -17.19 -8.96 7.96
CA TYR A 176 -16.74 -10.34 7.88
C TYR A 176 -17.79 -11.22 8.54
N ARG A 177 -18.25 -12.24 7.82
CA ARG A 177 -19.24 -13.20 8.31
C ARG A 177 -18.70 -14.61 8.10
N ASP A 178 -18.62 -15.38 9.18
CA ASP A 178 -18.32 -16.80 9.10
C ASP A 178 -19.62 -17.61 9.02
N PRO A 179 -19.95 -18.22 7.87
CA PRO A 179 -21.17 -19.02 7.74
C PRO A 179 -21.14 -20.31 8.59
N ARG A 180 -19.96 -20.79 9.02
CA ARG A 180 -19.83 -22.03 9.80
C ARG A 180 -20.18 -21.82 11.27
N THR A 181 -19.75 -20.69 11.83
CA THR A 181 -19.93 -20.38 13.25
C THR A 181 -21.07 -19.38 13.49
N GLY A 182 -21.56 -18.72 12.43
CA GLY A 182 -22.56 -17.65 12.54
C GLY A 182 -22.01 -16.35 13.11
N ARG A 183 -20.70 -16.27 13.36
CA ARG A 183 -20.04 -15.11 13.98
C ARG A 183 -19.81 -14.01 12.98
N GLU A 184 -19.85 -12.78 13.48
CA GLU A 184 -19.76 -11.57 12.66
C GLU A 184 -18.77 -10.57 13.26
N LEU A 185 -17.99 -9.96 12.37
CA LEU A 185 -17.09 -8.86 12.65
C LEU A 185 -17.42 -7.72 11.69
N THR A 186 -17.87 -6.59 12.20
CA THR A 186 -18.07 -5.39 11.40
C THR A 186 -17.08 -4.32 11.81
N MET A 187 -16.47 -3.67 10.84
CA MET A 187 -15.74 -2.43 11.03
C MET A 187 -16.43 -1.30 10.30
N ASP A 188 -16.85 -0.29 11.04
CA ASP A 188 -17.53 0.89 10.53
C ASP A 188 -16.71 2.16 10.73
N LYS A 189 -16.94 3.14 9.84
CA LYS A 189 -16.23 4.44 9.84
C LYS A 189 -14.71 4.24 9.83
N GLY A 190 -14.26 3.25 9.04
CA GLY A 190 -12.86 3.01 8.79
C GLY A 190 -12.26 4.18 8.02
N THR A 191 -11.07 4.61 8.41
CA THR A 191 -10.31 5.66 7.72
C THR A 191 -8.90 5.16 7.52
N VAL A 192 -8.40 5.18 6.28
CA VAL A 192 -7.01 4.89 5.95
C VAL A 192 -6.36 6.15 5.41
N ARG A 193 -5.20 6.50 5.93
CA ARG A 193 -4.39 7.61 5.43
C ARG A 193 -2.96 7.14 5.22
N LEU A 194 -2.38 7.42 4.07
CA LEU A 194 -0.95 7.34 3.81
C LEU A 194 -0.52 8.71 3.30
N ASP A 195 0.49 9.30 3.91
CA ASP A 195 1.03 10.60 3.54
C ASP A 195 2.54 10.46 3.39
N LEU A 196 3.00 10.46 2.15
CA LEU A 196 4.38 10.50 1.71
C LEU A 196 4.59 11.87 1.08
N PRO A 197 4.83 12.94 1.86
CA PRO A 197 4.99 14.28 1.31
C PRO A 197 6.35 14.51 0.63
N SER A 198 7.32 13.62 0.78
CA SER A 198 8.56 13.52 -0.02
C SER A 198 9.27 12.27 0.45
N LEU A 199 9.58 11.34 -0.45
CA LEU A 199 10.32 10.14 -0.09
C LEU A 199 11.73 10.48 0.41
N ALA A 200 12.32 11.55 -0.14
CA ALA A 200 13.68 11.95 0.18
C ALA A 200 13.79 12.81 1.45
N ASP A 201 12.90 13.78 1.60
CA ASP A 201 13.15 14.93 2.47
C ASP A 201 12.18 15.03 3.66
N ARG A 202 11.11 14.22 3.70
CA ARG A 202 10.07 14.33 4.74
C ARG A 202 9.63 12.98 5.30
N PRO A 203 9.11 12.92 6.54
CA PRO A 203 8.59 11.69 7.12
C PRO A 203 7.42 11.13 6.31
N VAL A 204 7.37 9.79 6.20
CA VAL A 204 6.21 9.05 5.71
C VAL A 204 5.30 8.79 6.89
N THR A 205 4.02 9.12 6.79
CA THR A 205 3.04 8.76 7.82
C THR A 205 1.98 7.83 7.24
N ALA A 206 1.58 6.82 8.00
CA ALA A 206 0.44 5.99 7.69
C ALA A 206 -0.45 5.87 8.93
N GLY A 207 -1.75 5.84 8.70
CA GLY A 207 -2.74 5.80 9.77
C GLY A 207 -3.93 4.97 9.36
N PHE A 208 -4.48 4.24 10.31
CA PHE A 208 -5.72 3.49 10.14
C PHE A 208 -6.55 3.60 11.40
N ARG A 209 -7.82 3.93 11.27
CA ARG A 209 -8.76 4.00 12.40
C ARG A 209 -10.07 3.34 12.01
N GLY A 210 -10.73 2.68 12.95
CA GLY A 210 -12.07 2.13 12.71
C GLY A 210 -12.79 1.77 14.00
N ASN A 211 -14.12 1.77 13.98
CA ASN A 211 -14.92 1.21 15.07
C ASN A 211 -15.17 -0.25 14.78
N LEU A 212 -14.88 -1.12 15.75
CA LEU A 212 -15.08 -2.56 15.61
C LEU A 212 -16.30 -3.02 16.39
N THR A 213 -17.08 -3.91 15.79
CA THR A 213 -18.21 -4.59 16.40
C THR A 213 -18.03 -6.08 16.17
N VAL A 214 -18.14 -6.87 17.24
CA VAL A 214 -18.04 -8.33 17.20
C VAL A 214 -19.33 -8.91 17.75
N ASP A 215 -20.01 -9.76 16.98
CA ASP A 215 -21.26 -10.42 17.39
C ASP A 215 -22.27 -9.41 17.99
N GLY A 216 -22.41 -8.23 17.36
CA GLY A 216 -23.27 -7.14 17.80
C GLY A 216 -22.75 -6.27 18.97
N LYS A 217 -21.63 -6.64 19.59
CA LYS A 217 -21.02 -5.89 20.70
C LYS A 217 -19.95 -4.94 20.18
N ARG A 218 -20.11 -3.65 20.43
CA ARG A 218 -19.11 -2.64 20.08
C ARG A 218 -17.88 -2.76 20.97
N LEU A 219 -16.70 -2.78 20.35
CA LEU A 219 -15.42 -2.83 21.03
C LEU A 219 -14.72 -1.46 20.99
N GLU A 220 -13.57 -1.38 21.65
CA GLU A 220 -12.68 -0.23 21.56
C GLU A 220 -12.29 0.04 20.09
N ALA A 221 -12.12 1.32 19.75
CA ALA A 221 -11.73 1.69 18.40
C ALA A 221 -10.32 1.19 18.10
N LEU A 222 -10.16 0.60 16.91
CA LEU A 222 -8.85 0.24 16.40
C LEU A 222 -8.16 1.51 15.91
N ASN A 223 -6.90 1.69 16.31
CA ASN A 223 -6.06 2.80 15.87
C ASN A 223 -4.64 2.32 15.56
N LEU A 224 -4.16 2.59 14.36
CA LEU A 224 -2.78 2.36 13.92
C LEU A 224 -2.22 3.69 13.47
N ALA A 225 -1.02 4.03 13.93
CA ALA A 225 -0.22 5.14 13.45
C ALA A 225 1.19 4.64 13.20
N LEU A 226 1.77 5.03 12.07
CA LEU A 226 3.13 4.71 11.65
C LEU A 226 3.76 5.99 11.12
N GLU A 227 4.98 6.25 11.54
CA GLU A 227 5.86 7.29 11.03
C GLU A 227 7.21 6.66 10.67
N LEU A 228 7.69 6.95 9.46
CA LEU A 228 8.98 6.50 8.96
C LEU A 228 9.81 7.72 8.56
N LYS A 229 11.02 7.84 9.11
CA LYS A 229 11.96 8.92 8.79
C LYS A 229 13.24 8.34 8.21
N GLN A 230 14.00 9.18 7.49
CA GLN A 230 15.36 8.87 7.03
C GLN A 230 15.47 7.61 6.14
N LEU A 231 14.43 7.29 5.37
CA LEU A 231 14.46 6.18 4.41
C LEU A 231 15.45 6.43 3.27
N VAL A 232 15.78 7.68 3.00
CA VAL A 232 16.68 8.12 1.93
C VAL A 232 17.85 8.89 2.53
N SER A 233 19.07 8.58 2.11
CA SER A 233 20.27 9.28 2.55
C SER A 233 20.44 10.64 1.87
N PRO A 234 21.32 11.53 2.38
CA PRO A 234 21.64 12.81 1.73
C PRO A 234 22.12 12.65 0.28
N GLU A 235 22.77 11.53 -0.04
CA GLU A 235 23.20 11.17 -1.40
C GLU A 235 22.04 10.69 -2.31
N ARG A 236 20.79 10.82 -1.86
CA ARG A 236 19.56 10.41 -2.58
C ARG A 236 19.55 8.92 -2.88
N ARG A 237 19.90 8.10 -1.89
CA ARG A 237 19.84 6.63 -1.99
C ARG A 237 18.88 6.06 -0.96
N ILE A 238 18.01 5.16 -1.39
CA ILE A 238 17.07 4.46 -0.52
C ILE A 238 17.88 3.49 0.33
N ARG A 239 17.87 3.68 1.65
CA ARG A 239 18.62 2.90 2.66
C ARG A 239 17.73 2.56 3.85
N PRO A 240 16.89 1.52 3.75
CA PRO A 240 15.92 1.17 4.81
C PRO A 240 16.57 0.85 6.16
N ALA A 241 17.80 0.34 6.17
CA ALA A 241 18.52 0.05 7.41
C ALA A 241 18.88 1.30 8.24
N ARG A 242 18.76 2.50 7.68
CA ARG A 242 18.90 3.78 8.41
C ARG A 242 17.57 4.39 8.81
N ALA A 243 16.45 3.76 8.45
CA ALA A 243 15.16 4.34 8.71
C ALA A 243 14.85 4.31 10.21
N TYR A 244 14.33 5.43 10.70
CA TYR A 244 13.73 5.52 12.02
C TYR A 244 12.25 5.19 11.88
N VAL A 245 11.76 4.30 12.73
CA VAL A 245 10.37 3.85 12.75
C VAL A 245 9.74 4.27 14.07
N SER A 246 8.59 4.94 14.01
CA SER A 246 7.69 5.10 15.15
C SER A 246 6.34 4.52 14.79
N ALA A 247 5.88 3.50 15.51
CA ALA A 247 4.59 2.88 15.25
C ALA A 247 3.83 2.71 16.56
N THR A 248 2.53 3.00 16.55
CA THR A 248 1.61 2.70 17.63
C THR A 248 0.39 2.00 17.07
N ALA A 249 0.08 0.82 17.59
CA ALA A 249 -1.12 0.07 17.26
C ALA A 249 -1.89 -0.21 18.54
N LYS A 250 -3.17 0.17 18.55
CA LYS A 250 -4.13 -0.13 19.61
C LYS A 250 -5.27 -0.91 18.99
N LEU A 251 -5.45 -2.13 19.49
CA LEU A 251 -6.56 -3.01 19.17
C LEU A 251 -7.26 -3.39 20.49
N PRO A 252 -8.51 -3.85 20.46
CA PRO A 252 -9.18 -4.33 21.66
C PRO A 252 -8.36 -5.45 22.33
N GLY A 253 -7.83 -5.14 23.52
CA GLY A 253 -6.98 -6.06 24.28
C GLY A 253 -5.52 -6.17 23.81
N ALA A 254 -5.06 -5.32 22.89
CA ALA A 254 -3.64 -5.30 22.49
C ALA A 254 -3.12 -3.88 22.23
N MET A 255 -1.92 -3.60 22.69
CA MET A 255 -1.20 -2.37 22.40
C MET A 255 0.23 -2.70 21.99
N LEU A 256 0.65 -2.21 20.84
CA LEU A 256 2.02 -2.29 20.34
C LEU A 256 2.56 -0.87 20.18
N THR A 257 3.75 -0.62 20.69
CA THR A 257 4.54 0.57 20.41
C THR A 257 5.90 0.14 19.89
N ILE A 258 6.36 0.74 18.80
CA ILE A 258 7.69 0.56 18.23
C ILE A 258 8.28 1.96 18.10
N ASP A 259 9.51 2.16 18.54
CA ASP A 259 10.20 3.44 18.38
C ASP A 259 11.71 3.21 18.21
N GLY A 260 12.34 4.01 17.34
CA GLY A 260 13.78 3.94 17.09
C GLY A 260 14.17 3.32 15.75
N GLY A 261 15.43 2.92 15.62
CA GLY A 261 16.00 2.36 14.41
C GLY A 261 17.22 1.50 14.72
N LEU A 262 17.50 0.49 13.90
CA LEU A 262 18.57 -0.47 14.20
C LEU A 262 19.97 0.18 14.28
N LYS A 263 20.19 1.29 13.56
CA LYS A 263 21.46 2.02 13.54
C LYS A 263 21.45 3.30 14.41
N GLU A 264 20.37 3.54 15.16
CA GLU A 264 20.30 4.63 16.11
C GLU A 264 21.05 4.27 17.41
N PRO A 265 21.63 5.24 18.14
CA PRO A 265 22.36 4.97 19.38
C PRO A 265 21.52 4.22 20.43
N GLY A 266 20.21 4.48 20.49
CA GLY A 266 19.26 3.80 21.38
C GLY A 266 18.71 2.48 20.83
N GLY A 267 19.04 2.11 19.59
CA GLY A 267 18.44 0.97 18.90
C GLY A 267 16.95 1.17 18.58
N MET A 268 16.27 0.05 18.42
CA MET A 268 14.83 -0.08 18.25
C MET A 268 14.25 -0.70 19.52
N HIS A 269 13.22 -0.05 20.07
CA HIS A 269 12.43 -0.55 21.19
C HIS A 269 11.04 -0.93 20.69
N ALA A 270 10.56 -2.12 21.03
CA ALA A 270 9.21 -2.57 20.71
C ALA A 270 8.55 -3.18 21.95
N LEU A 271 7.42 -2.64 22.34
CA LEU A 271 6.63 -3.10 23.49
C LEU A 271 5.25 -3.54 23.03
N LEU A 272 4.92 -4.80 23.25
CA LEU A 272 3.60 -5.38 23.02
C LEU A 272 2.96 -5.71 24.37
N ARG A 273 1.76 -5.19 24.63
CA ARG A 273 0.95 -5.53 25.79
C ARG A 273 -0.35 -6.18 25.33
N LEU A 274 -0.71 -7.30 25.94
CA LEU A 274 -1.88 -8.11 25.64
C LEU A 274 -2.72 -8.30 26.90
N ASP A 275 -4.01 -8.00 26.80
CA ASP A 275 -5.08 -8.41 27.73
C ASP A 275 -5.79 -9.60 27.07
N LEU A 276 -5.49 -10.81 27.54
CA LEU A 276 -5.92 -12.05 26.87
C LEU A 276 -7.46 -12.20 26.84
N PRO A 277 -8.21 -11.89 27.92
CA PRO A 277 -9.67 -11.86 27.87
C PRO A 277 -10.23 -10.91 26.80
N ARG A 278 -9.73 -9.68 26.71
CA ARG A 278 -10.22 -8.70 25.73
C ARG A 278 -9.85 -9.10 24.30
N LEU A 279 -8.62 -9.58 24.11
CA LEU A 279 -8.12 -10.03 22.81
C LEU A 279 -8.92 -11.23 22.28
N THR A 280 -9.21 -12.21 23.14
CA THR A 280 -10.03 -13.38 22.76
C THR A 280 -11.46 -13.01 22.42
N ALA A 281 -12.06 -12.10 23.19
CA ALA A 281 -13.38 -11.57 22.87
C ALA A 281 -13.40 -10.86 21.50
N ALA A 282 -12.37 -10.08 21.18
CA ALA A 282 -12.27 -9.36 19.92
C ALA A 282 -11.93 -10.25 18.71
N ALA A 283 -11.07 -11.24 18.91
CA ALA A 283 -10.66 -12.18 17.88
C ALA A 283 -11.67 -13.32 17.68
N GLY A 284 -12.71 -13.44 18.51
CA GLY A 284 -13.68 -14.55 18.51
C GLY A 284 -14.13 -15.05 17.13
N PRO A 285 -14.55 -14.18 16.18
CA PRO A 285 -14.96 -14.59 14.83
C PRO A 285 -13.85 -15.21 13.97
N LEU A 286 -12.59 -15.02 14.35
CA LEU A 286 -11.39 -15.51 13.64
C LEU A 286 -10.74 -16.71 14.35
N LEU A 287 -11.12 -16.97 15.60
CA LEU A 287 -10.56 -18.06 16.40
C LEU A 287 -11.32 -19.36 16.14
N ALA A 288 -10.61 -20.49 16.27
CA ALA A 288 -11.25 -21.80 16.22
C ALA A 288 -12.27 -21.95 17.37
N PRO A 289 -13.41 -22.62 17.16
CA PRO A 289 -14.42 -22.81 18.21
C PRO A 289 -13.90 -23.49 19.48
N ALA A 290 -12.84 -24.29 19.35
CA ALA A 290 -12.24 -25.05 20.45
C ALA A 290 -11.17 -24.27 21.25
N MET A 291 -11.02 -22.95 21.05
CA MET A 291 -10.01 -22.19 21.77
C MET A 291 -10.39 -22.06 23.26
N PRO A 292 -9.47 -22.37 24.19
CA PRO A 292 -9.73 -22.22 25.63
C PRO A 292 -9.96 -20.75 26.00
N ALA A 293 -10.71 -20.54 27.07
CA ALA A 293 -10.79 -19.23 27.70
C ALA A 293 -9.41 -18.86 28.26
N MET A 294 -8.91 -17.69 27.89
CA MET A 294 -7.61 -17.20 28.33
C MET A 294 -7.80 -16.05 29.31
N LEU A 295 -7.13 -16.14 30.46
CA LEU A 295 -7.08 -15.10 31.48
C LEU A 295 -5.65 -14.57 31.63
N GLY A 296 -5.54 -13.35 32.15
CA GLY A 296 -4.26 -12.71 32.45
C GLY A 296 -3.81 -11.71 31.39
N SER A 297 -2.60 -11.21 31.59
CA SER A 297 -1.95 -10.29 30.66
C SER A 297 -0.52 -10.72 30.36
N VAL A 298 -0.06 -10.33 29.17
CA VAL A 298 1.29 -10.61 28.66
C VAL A 298 1.89 -9.31 28.18
N ALA A 299 3.11 -9.03 28.56
CA ALA A 299 3.92 -7.96 28.02
C ALA A 299 5.20 -8.55 27.41
N ILE A 300 5.51 -8.13 26.18
CA ILE A 300 6.71 -8.48 25.45
C ILE A 300 7.47 -7.19 25.21
N ASP A 301 8.68 -7.10 25.74
CA ASP A 301 9.59 -5.97 25.53
C ASP A 301 10.78 -6.45 24.70
N LEU A 302 11.00 -5.83 23.55
CA LEU A 302 12.09 -6.14 22.62
C LEU A 302 12.97 -4.91 22.47
N HIS A 303 14.26 -5.08 22.74
CA HIS A 303 15.31 -4.12 22.43
C HIS A 303 16.19 -4.72 21.34
N ALA A 304 16.42 -4.00 20.25
CA ALA A 304 17.27 -4.46 19.16
C ALA A 304 18.20 -3.35 18.67
N ARG A 305 19.47 -3.65 18.46
CA ARG A 305 20.45 -2.70 17.91
C ARG A 305 21.44 -3.41 16.99
N SER A 306 21.90 -2.72 15.96
CA SER A 306 23.00 -3.16 15.10
C SER A 306 24.25 -2.38 15.46
N ASP A 307 25.36 -3.09 15.67
CA ASP A 307 26.64 -2.44 15.96
C ASP A 307 27.40 -2.02 14.68
N THR A 308 28.64 -1.56 14.85
CA THR A 308 29.50 -1.14 13.74
C THR A 308 29.95 -2.30 12.85
N THR A 309 29.94 -3.54 13.35
CA THR A 309 30.24 -4.76 12.58
C THR A 309 29.03 -5.32 11.85
N HIS A 310 27.87 -4.66 11.97
CA HIS A 310 26.57 -5.10 11.44
C HIS A 310 26.02 -6.34 12.17
N ASP A 311 26.47 -6.60 13.39
CA ASP A 311 25.92 -7.67 14.21
C ASP A 311 24.66 -7.16 14.92
N LEU A 312 23.59 -7.96 14.83
CA LEU A 312 22.31 -7.66 15.47
C LEU A 312 22.32 -8.18 16.91
N HIS A 313 22.21 -7.27 17.86
CA HIS A 313 22.00 -7.58 19.27
C HIS A 313 20.53 -7.38 19.61
N ALA A 314 19.85 -8.42 20.06
CA ALA A 314 18.45 -8.36 20.47
C ALA A 314 18.25 -8.94 21.87
N THR A 315 17.47 -8.25 22.69
CA THR A 315 17.03 -8.70 24.01
C THR A 315 15.52 -8.72 24.03
N LEU A 316 14.94 -9.87 24.37
CA LEU A 316 13.50 -10.08 24.46
C LEU A 316 13.15 -10.42 25.91
N GLU A 317 12.33 -9.61 26.53
CA GLU A 317 11.76 -9.86 27.86
C GLU A 317 10.28 -10.19 27.72
N LEU A 318 9.86 -11.30 28.32
CA LEU A 318 8.47 -11.74 28.38
C LEU A 318 8.01 -11.72 29.84
N THR A 319 7.06 -10.84 30.14
CA THR A 319 6.44 -10.74 31.47
C THR A 319 4.98 -11.13 31.38
N GLY A 320 4.54 -11.98 32.30
CA GLY A 320 3.16 -12.46 32.37
C GLY A 320 2.58 -12.23 33.75
N SER A 321 1.29 -11.91 33.82
CA SER A 321 0.57 -11.88 35.10
C SER A 321 -0.75 -12.63 35.00
N ARG A 322 -0.97 -13.52 35.99
CA ARG A 322 -2.22 -14.27 36.17
C ARG A 322 -2.67 -15.03 34.91
N ILE A 323 -1.72 -15.62 34.18
CA ILE A 323 -2.03 -16.40 32.98
C ILE A 323 -2.72 -17.70 33.42
N ALA A 324 -3.95 -17.88 32.98
CA ALA A 324 -4.69 -19.13 33.18
C ALA A 324 -5.44 -19.50 31.91
N LEU A 325 -5.47 -20.80 31.63
CA LEU A 325 -6.19 -21.38 30.50
C LEU A 325 -7.31 -22.25 31.08
N HIS A 326 -8.55 -21.95 30.72
CA HIS A 326 -9.70 -22.71 31.16
C HIS A 326 -10.43 -23.30 29.95
N GLY A 327 -10.54 -24.62 29.93
CA GLY A 327 -11.23 -25.36 28.86
C GLY A 327 -10.29 -25.87 27.77
N GLY A 328 -10.90 -26.59 26.85
CA GLY A 328 -10.24 -27.40 25.82
C GLY A 328 -11.08 -28.65 25.66
N ALA A 329 -11.85 -28.74 24.58
CA ALA A 329 -12.54 -29.98 24.26
C ALA A 329 -11.47 -31.02 23.91
N THR A 330 -11.37 -32.06 24.73
CA THR A 330 -10.71 -33.31 24.35
C THR A 330 -11.51 -33.88 23.18
N TRP A 331 -10.97 -33.77 21.96
CA TRP A 331 -11.43 -34.56 20.82
C TRP A 331 -10.64 -35.86 20.79
#